data_AF-A0A6J6WK98-F1
#
_entry.id   AF-A0A6J6WK98-F1
#
_cell.length_a   1.000
_cell.length_b   1.000
_cell.length_c   1.000
_cell.angle_alpha   90.00
_cell.angle_beta   90.00
_cell.angle_gamma   90.00
#
_symmetry.space_group_name_H-M   'P 1'
#
loop_
_entity.id
_entity.type
_entity.pdbx_description
1 polymer ?
#
loop_
_entity_poly.entity_id
_entity_poly.type
_entity_poly.pdbx_seq_one_letter_code
_entity_poly.pdbx_strand_id
1 'polypeptide(L)'
;MGALLVCPECAHEWVPQAANEESGDARPIIKDSVGNVLADGDSVTIVKGLKVKGSPTDIKVGTKVRDIRLVYGSGDHDIDCKVDGFGPMMLKSSVVKKA
;
A
#
# COMPACT_ATOMS: atom_id res chain seq x y z
N MET A 1 0.93 34.86 -1.23
CA MET A 1 -0.05 35.65 -0.47
C MET A 1 -1.23 34.74 -0.15
N GLY A 2 -1.23 34.12 1.04
CA GLY A 2 -2.34 33.27 1.47
C GLY A 2 -3.50 34.15 1.93
N ALA A 3 -4.69 33.94 1.36
CA ALA A 3 -5.89 34.67 1.76
C ALA A 3 -6.37 34.10 3.11
N LEU A 4 -6.13 34.83 4.21
CA LEU A 4 -6.73 34.51 5.51
C LEU A 4 -8.22 34.83 5.45
N LEU A 5 -9.09 33.89 5.83
CA LEU A 5 -10.50 34.16 6.02
C LEU A 5 -10.77 34.35 7.50
N VAL A 6 -11.38 35.48 7.83
CA VAL A 6 -11.85 35.79 9.18
C VAL A 6 -13.36 35.74 9.21
N CYS A 7 -13.92 35.07 10.21
CA CYS A 7 -15.36 34.95 10.37
C CYS A 7 -15.93 36.19 11.09
N PRO A 8 -16.88 36.93 10.51
CA PRO A 8 -17.36 38.20 11.07
C PRO A 8 -18.27 38.05 12.31
N GLU A 9 -18.76 36.86 12.62
CA GLU A 9 -19.64 36.60 13.78
C GLU A 9 -18.90 36.15 15.04
N CYS A 10 -17.72 35.54 14.90
CA CYS A 10 -16.97 34.98 16.03
C CYS A 10 -15.49 35.35 16.06
N ALA A 11 -15.03 36.18 15.10
CA ALA A 11 -13.64 36.63 14.95
C ALA A 11 -12.61 35.50 14.88
N HIS A 12 -13.04 34.28 14.52
CA HIS A 12 -12.11 33.17 14.35
C HIS A 12 -11.35 33.33 13.04
N GLU A 13 -10.03 33.25 13.13
CA GLU A 13 -9.11 33.32 12.02
C GLU A 13 -8.77 31.91 11.57
N TRP A 14 -9.00 31.60 10.29
CA TRP A 14 -8.53 30.35 9.71
C TRP A 14 -7.94 30.56 8.32
N VAL A 15 -6.92 29.76 8.02
CA VAL A 15 -6.42 29.62 6.66
C VAL A 15 -7.39 28.73 5.89
N PRO A 16 -7.97 29.15 4.75
CA PRO A 16 -8.53 28.20 3.81
C PRO A 16 -7.36 27.32 3.38
N GLN A 17 -7.47 26.01 3.60
CA GLN A 17 -6.41 25.08 3.23
C GLN A 17 -6.32 24.99 1.71
N ALA A 18 -5.64 25.97 1.11
CA ALA A 18 -5.06 25.87 -0.22
C ALA A 18 -3.61 25.43 -0.02
N ALA A 19 -3.32 24.21 -0.46
CA ALA A 19 -1.97 23.70 -0.69
C ALA A 19 -1.08 23.58 0.57
N ASN A 20 -1.33 22.56 1.40
CA ASN A 20 -0.19 21.90 2.07
C ASN A 20 0.43 20.93 1.05
N GLU A 21 1.27 21.47 0.18
CA GLU A 21 2.13 20.76 -0.77
C GLU A 21 3.41 20.24 -0.09
N GLU A 22 3.31 19.69 1.12
CA GLU A 22 4.42 18.94 1.75
C GLU A 22 3.91 17.69 2.48
N SER A 23 3.64 16.66 1.69
CA SER A 23 3.91 15.27 2.03
C SER A 23 4.00 14.53 0.70
N GLY A 24 5.23 14.13 0.34
CA GLY A 24 5.54 13.57 -0.96
C GLY A 24 4.58 12.46 -1.37
N ASP A 25 4.12 12.59 -2.62
CA ASP A 25 3.44 11.55 -3.39
C ASP A 25 2.07 11.12 -2.83
N ALA A 26 1.01 11.72 -3.37
CA ALA A 26 -0.38 11.35 -3.17
C ALA A 26 -0.75 9.99 -3.82
N ARG A 27 0.15 9.01 -3.77
CA ARG A 27 -0.16 7.60 -4.02
C ARG A 27 -0.73 7.00 -2.73
N PRO A 28 -1.78 6.17 -2.79
CA PRO A 28 -2.29 5.46 -1.62
C PRO A 28 -1.14 4.75 -0.91
N ILE A 29 -0.89 5.07 0.35
CA ILE A 29 0.21 4.45 1.09
C ILE A 29 -0.20 3.01 1.38
N ILE A 30 0.31 2.06 0.59
CA ILE A 30 0.10 0.63 0.84
C ILE A 30 1.04 0.21 1.96
N LYS A 31 0.43 -0.23 3.05
CA LYS A 31 1.12 -0.71 4.24
C LYS A 31 1.02 -2.22 4.31
N ASP A 32 2.09 -2.89 4.69
CA ASP A 32 2.06 -4.33 4.93
C ASP A 32 1.34 -4.68 6.24
N SER A 33 1.22 -5.98 6.56
CA SER A 33 0.58 -6.49 7.78
C SER A 33 1.15 -5.91 9.09
N VAL A 34 2.43 -5.51 9.09
CA VAL A 34 3.17 -4.93 10.22
C VAL A 34 3.14 -3.40 10.21
N GLY A 35 2.63 -2.78 9.13
CA GLY A 35 2.50 -1.33 9.02
C GLY A 35 3.68 -0.61 8.36
N ASN A 36 4.63 -1.32 7.74
CA ASN A 36 5.67 -0.70 6.94
C ASN A 36 5.11 -0.27 5.59
N VAL A 37 5.60 0.87 5.11
CA VAL A 37 5.25 1.38 3.78
C VAL A 37 5.98 0.53 2.73
N LEU A 38 5.19 -0.01 1.80
CA LEU A 38 5.69 -0.72 0.64
C LEU A 38 5.92 0.25 -0.51
N ALA A 39 6.88 -0.09 -1.37
CA ALA A 39 7.21 0.65 -2.59
C ALA A 39 7.29 -0.32 -3.77
N ASP A 40 7.12 0.19 -4.99
CA ASP A 40 7.40 -0.57 -6.20
C ASP A 40 8.87 -1.03 -6.22
N GLY A 41 9.10 -2.29 -6.61
CA GLY A 41 10.41 -2.95 -6.63
C GLY A 41 10.88 -3.52 -5.28
N ASP A 42 10.10 -3.36 -4.21
CA ASP A 42 10.48 -3.86 -2.89
C ASP A 42 10.36 -5.40 -2.80
N SER A 43 10.88 -5.99 -1.72
CA SER A 43 10.82 -7.42 -1.46
C SER A 43 9.93 -7.70 -0.27
N VAL A 44 8.97 -8.61 -0.43
CA VAL A 44 8.03 -8.97 0.63
C VAL A 44 8.10 -10.46 0.93
N THR A 45 7.78 -10.82 2.17
CA THR A 45 7.68 -12.19 2.63
C THR A 45 6.24 -12.48 3.04
N ILE A 46 5.75 -13.65 2.67
CA ILE A 46 4.40 -14.07 3.01
C ILE A 46 4.36 -14.53 4.48
N VAL A 47 3.50 -13.89 5.27
CA VAL A 47 3.36 -14.19 6.72
C VAL A 47 2.25 -15.20 7.01
N LYS A 48 1.34 -15.42 6.05
CA LYS A 48 0.21 -16.33 6.21
C LYS A 48 0.13 -17.28 5.02
N GLY A 49 0.08 -18.58 5.31
CA GLY A 49 0.01 -19.60 4.27
C GLY A 49 -1.31 -19.51 3.50
N LEU A 50 -1.22 -19.63 2.17
CA LEU A 50 -2.36 -19.53 1.26
C LEU A 50 -2.39 -20.77 0.38
N LYS A 51 -3.55 -21.43 0.31
CA LYS A 51 -3.78 -22.52 -0.63
C LYS A 51 -4.31 -21.95 -1.93
N VAL A 52 -3.51 -22.04 -2.98
CA VAL A 52 -3.89 -21.57 -4.32
C VAL A 52 -4.76 -22.63 -4.98
N LYS A 53 -6.00 -22.27 -5.30
CA LYS A 53 -6.93 -23.17 -5.99
C LYS A 53 -6.44 -23.34 -7.43
N GLY A 54 -5.91 -24.52 -7.76
CA GLY A 54 -5.36 -24.84 -9.08
C GLY A 54 -3.87 -25.20 -9.10
N SER A 55 -3.17 -25.04 -7.98
CA SER A 55 -1.79 -25.50 -7.83
C SER A 55 -1.71 -26.63 -6.79
N PRO A 56 -0.92 -27.69 -7.04
CA PRO A 56 -0.73 -28.77 -6.07
C PRO A 56 0.07 -28.33 -4.84
N THR A 57 0.79 -27.21 -4.96
CA THR A 57 1.68 -26.69 -3.93
C THR A 57 1.03 -25.53 -3.20
N ASP A 58 1.07 -25.56 -1.87
CA ASP A 58 0.65 -24.46 -1.02
C ASP A 58 1.74 -23.39 -0.90
N ILE A 59 1.35 -22.11 -0.88
CA ILE A 59 2.28 -21.05 -0.54
C ILE A 59 2.49 -21.07 0.97
N LYS A 60 3.68 -21.50 1.40
CA LYS A 60 4.04 -21.58 2.81
C LYS A 60 4.41 -20.20 3.35
N VAL A 61 4.25 -20.05 4.66
CA VAL A 61 4.81 -18.91 5.39
C VAL A 61 6.33 -18.87 5.17
N GLY A 62 6.88 -17.70 4.89
CA GLY A 62 8.30 -17.51 4.59
C GLY A 62 8.66 -17.51 3.10
N THR A 63 7.71 -17.74 2.19
CA THR A 63 7.96 -17.54 0.75
C THR A 63 8.31 -16.08 0.49
N LYS A 64 9.50 -15.85 -0.07
CA LYS A 64 9.99 -14.52 -0.44
C LYS A 64 9.58 -14.19 -1.86
N VAL A 65 8.99 -13.01 -2.02
CA VAL A 65 8.60 -12.45 -3.31
C VAL A 65 9.41 -11.19 -3.52
N ARG A 66 10.04 -11.08 -4.68
CA ARG A 66 10.91 -9.96 -5.06
C ARG A 66 10.26 -9.22 -6.21
N ASP A 67 10.55 -7.93 -6.34
CA ASP A 67 10.02 -7.10 -7.42
C ASP A 67 8.49 -6.98 -7.34
N ILE A 68 7.98 -6.43 -6.23
CA ILE A 68 6.54 -6.14 -6.11
C ILE A 68 6.17 -4.89 -6.91
N ARG A 69 4.97 -4.88 -7.48
CA ARG A 69 4.35 -3.72 -8.09
C ARG A 69 3.11 -3.33 -7.29
N LEU A 70 3.01 -2.05 -6.96
CA LEU A 70 1.87 -1.53 -6.21
C LEU A 70 0.74 -1.19 -7.19
N VAL A 71 -0.45 -1.74 -6.94
CA VAL A 71 -1.62 -1.53 -7.79
C VAL A 71 -2.66 -0.76 -7.00
N TYR A 72 -2.90 0.47 -7.43
CA TYR A 72 -3.89 1.37 -6.83
C TYR A 72 -5.20 1.24 -7.62
N GLY A 73 -6.25 0.71 -6.99
CA GLY A 73 -7.60 0.67 -7.58
C GLY A 73 -8.25 -0.70 -7.70
N SER A 74 -7.56 -1.78 -7.33
CA SER A 74 -8.18 -3.11 -7.21
C SER A 74 -8.56 -3.33 -5.75
N GLY A 75 -9.81 -3.00 -5.40
CA GLY A 75 -10.28 -2.87 -4.00
C GLY A 75 -10.14 -4.11 -3.10
N ASP A 76 -9.67 -5.25 -3.62
CA ASP A 76 -9.34 -6.43 -2.82
C ASP A 76 -7.84 -6.82 -2.88
N HIS A 77 -7.09 -6.37 -3.89
CA HIS A 77 -5.68 -6.71 -4.08
C HIS A 77 -4.83 -5.48 -4.40
N ASP A 78 -4.00 -5.08 -3.45
CA ASP A 78 -3.18 -3.87 -3.57
C ASP A 78 -1.78 -4.14 -4.16
N ILE A 79 -1.35 -5.40 -4.24
CA ILE A 79 0.03 -5.77 -4.59
C ILE A 79 0.03 -6.78 -5.72
N ASP A 80 0.64 -6.44 -6.85
CA ASP A 80 0.97 -7.36 -7.92
C ASP A 80 2.41 -7.85 -7.75
N CYS A 81 2.64 -9.15 -7.84
CA CYS A 81 3.97 -9.69 -7.63
C CYS A 81 4.18 -10.98 -8.40
N LYS A 82 5.43 -11.34 -8.67
CA LYS A 82 5.77 -12.58 -9.35
C LYS A 82 6.43 -13.55 -8.38
N VAL A 83 5.76 -14.67 -8.13
CA VAL A 83 6.28 -15.74 -7.26
C VAL A 83 6.96 -16.80 -8.12
N ASP A 84 8.19 -17.15 -7.77
CA ASP A 84 8.93 -18.22 -8.44
C ASP A 84 8.18 -19.56 -8.30
N GLY A 85 7.93 -20.23 -9.43
CA GLY A 85 7.16 -21.47 -9.48
C GLY A 85 5.62 -21.33 -9.54
N PHE A 86 5.05 -20.16 -9.27
CA PHE A 86 3.60 -19.92 -9.36
C PHE A 86 3.21 -18.90 -10.44
N GLY A 87 4.11 -17.96 -10.79
CA GLY A 87 3.86 -16.92 -11.80
C GLY A 87 3.38 -15.58 -11.21
N PRO A 88 2.77 -14.72 -12.03
CA PRO A 88 2.22 -13.45 -11.56
C PRO A 88 0.97 -13.68 -10.70
N MET A 89 0.94 -13.07 -9.51
CA MET A 89 -0.14 -13.20 -8.55
C MET A 89 -0.40 -11.85 -7.87
N MET A 90 -1.68 -11.56 -7.66
CA MET A 90 -2.11 -10.40 -6.89
C MET A 90 -2.34 -10.83 -5.43
N LEU A 91 -1.76 -10.09 -4.50
CA LEU A 91 -1.82 -10.33 -3.06
C LEU A 91 -2.41 -9.12 -2.34
N LYS A 92 -3.00 -9.39 -1.17
CA LYS A 92 -3.46 -8.37 -0.25
C LYS A 92 -2.32 -7.91 0.65
N SER A 93 -2.27 -6.62 0.92
CA SER A 93 -1.37 -5.98 1.89
C SER A 93 -1.33 -6.67 3.27
N SER A 94 -2.46 -7.24 3.72
CA SER A 94 -2.59 -7.89 5.03
C SER A 94 -1.84 -9.24 5.19
N VAL A 95 -1.50 -9.93 4.09
CA VAL A 95 -0.86 -11.27 4.14
C VAL A 95 0.63 -11.25 3.84
N VAL A 96 1.18 -10.08 3.53
CA VAL A 96 2.60 -9.88 3.23
C VAL A 96 3.24 -9.01 4.30
N LYS A 97 4.56 -9.14 4.44
CA LYS A 97 5.41 -8.32 5.30
C LYS A 97 6.64 -7.89 4.52
N LYS A 98 7.08 -6.64 4.69
CA LYS A 98 8.35 -6.17 4.14
C LYS A 98 9.54 -7.03 4.61
N ALA A 99 10.39 -7.46 3.68
CA ALA A 99 11.49 -8.39 3.91
C ALA A 99 12.86 -7.73 4.01
#